data_AF-A0A7S3AJV7-F1
#
_entry.id   AF-A0A7S3AJV7-F1
#
_cell.length_a   1.000
_cell.length_b   1.000
_cell.length_c   1.000
_cell.angle_alpha   90.00
_cell.angle_beta   90.00
_cell.angle_gamma   90.00
#
_symmetry.space_group_name_H-M   'P 1'
#
loop_
_entity.id
_entity.type
_entity.pdbx_description
1 polymer ?
#
loop_
_entity_poly.entity_id
_entity_poly.type
_entity_poly.pdbx_seq_one_letter_code
_entity_poly.pdbx_strand_id
1 'polypeptide(L)'
;MAFLVDNLQYYLHVDVLEVQWQAFMEVAHAAADFETLNAAHERCLQALHSQCFLPPGSVSTALHQILQVCLELCYMLTEARFDEQFTAVSREFTRQSTYLFAYLSSMTSPQVSPHLGQLLLRLNFNQFFVQGL
;
A
#
# COMPACT_ATOMS: atom_id res chain seq x y z
N MET A 1 -8.58 -11.97 -1.47
CA MET A 1 -8.21 -11.00 -0.41
C MET A 1 -6.74 -11.09 -0.05
N ALA A 2 -6.23 -12.26 0.37
CA ALA A 2 -4.82 -12.46 0.77
C ALA A 2 -3.80 -11.88 -0.23
N PHE A 3 -3.94 -12.18 -1.53
CA PHE A 3 -3.06 -11.65 -2.58
C PHE A 3 -2.84 -10.13 -2.53
N LEU A 4 -3.92 -9.35 -2.32
CA LEU A 4 -3.82 -7.89 -2.23
C LEU A 4 -3.04 -7.46 -0.98
N VAL A 5 -3.33 -8.10 0.16
CA VAL A 5 -2.69 -7.81 1.44
C VAL A 5 -1.20 -8.17 1.40
N ASP A 6 -0.86 -9.34 0.84
CA ASP A 6 0.53 -9.80 0.74
C ASP A 6 1.37 -8.85 -0.14
N ASN A 7 0.82 -8.43 -1.29
CA ASN A 7 1.52 -7.49 -2.17
C ASN A 7 1.65 -6.09 -1.53
N LEU A 8 0.63 -5.65 -0.79
CA LEU A 8 0.70 -4.39 -0.05
C LEU A 8 1.75 -4.45 1.06
N GLN A 9 1.77 -5.52 1.85
CA GLN A 9 2.77 -5.72 2.89
C GLN A 9 4.18 -5.77 2.31
N TYR A 10 4.36 -6.49 1.21
CA TYR A 10 5.64 -6.56 0.51
C TYR A 10 6.10 -5.16 0.06
N TYR A 11 5.21 -4.37 -0.56
CA TYR A 11 5.55 -3.01 -0.99
C TYR A 11 5.97 -2.13 0.18
N LEU A 12 5.19 -2.13 1.27
CA LEU A 12 5.49 -1.29 2.43
C LEU A 12 6.81 -1.69 3.08
N HIS A 13 7.05 -2.98 3.28
CA HIS A 13 8.26 -3.45 3.97
C HIS A 13 9.50 -3.41 3.08
N VAL A 14 9.42 -3.98 1.88
CA VAL A 14 10.59 -4.22 1.04
C VAL A 14 10.86 -3.04 0.11
N ASP A 15 9.85 -2.56 -0.61
CA ASP A 15 10.08 -1.53 -1.63
C ASP A 15 10.16 -0.10 -1.04
N VAL A 16 9.58 0.12 0.15
CA VAL A 16 9.56 1.43 0.80
C VAL A 16 10.48 1.46 2.03
N LEU A 17 10.14 0.72 3.10
CA LEU A 17 10.86 0.83 4.38
C LEU A 17 12.34 0.45 4.24
N GLU A 18 12.65 -0.71 3.69
CA GLU A 18 14.03 -1.19 3.55
C GLU A 18 14.86 -0.25 2.66
N VAL A 19 14.30 0.16 1.52
CA VAL A 19 14.99 1.05 0.55
C VAL A 19 15.30 2.42 1.17
N GLN A 20 14.32 3.06 1.83
CA GLN A 20 14.53 4.37 2.45
C GLN A 20 15.48 4.28 3.65
N TRP A 21 15.40 3.19 4.43
CA TRP A 21 16.31 2.95 5.55
C TRP A 21 17.74 2.76 5.08
N GLN A 22 17.97 1.94 4.06
CA GLN A 22 19.30 1.71 3.51
C GLN A 22 19.90 3.01 2.96
N ALA A 23 19.12 3.78 2.19
CA ALA A 23 19.56 5.07 1.67
C ALA A 23 19.92 6.08 2.78
N PHE A 24 19.15 6.10 3.88
CA PHE A 24 19.47 6.91 5.06
C PHE A 24 20.76 6.45 5.73
N MET A 25 20.93 5.14 5.95
CA MET A 25 22.10 4.56 6.62
C MET A 25 23.40 4.82 5.84
N GLU A 26 23.36 4.77 4.51
CA GLU A 26 24.51 5.12 3.66
C GLU A 26 24.99 6.56 3.91
N VAL A 27 24.06 7.52 4.00
CA VAL A 27 24.41 8.90 4.33
C VAL A 27 24.84 9.04 5.78
N ALA A 28 24.17 8.34 6.71
CA ALA A 28 24.49 8.42 8.13
C ALA A 28 25.89 7.90 8.46
N HIS A 29 26.37 6.88 7.75
CA HIS A 29 27.72 6.37 7.90
C HIS A 29 28.80 7.26 7.28
N ALA A 30 28.45 8.04 6.25
CA ALA A 30 29.39 8.92 5.55
C ALA A 30 29.37 10.37 6.06
N ALA A 31 28.33 10.78 6.78
CA ALA A 31 28.16 12.15 7.25
C ALA A 31 29.23 12.53 8.28
N ALA A 32 29.93 13.63 8.02
CA ALA A 32 30.92 14.21 8.93
C ALA A 32 30.32 15.30 9.85
N ASP A 33 29.11 15.76 9.55
CA ASP A 33 28.43 16.85 10.23
C ASP A 33 26.96 16.51 10.53
N PHE A 34 26.42 17.17 11.57
CA PHE A 34 25.07 16.94 12.05
C PHE A 34 24.00 17.44 11.06
N GLU A 35 24.25 18.51 10.32
CA GLU A 35 23.25 19.11 9.42
C GLU A 35 22.94 18.18 8.25
N THR A 36 23.97 17.57 7.65
CA THR A 36 23.83 16.54 6.62
C THR A 36 23.05 15.34 7.12
N LEU A 37 23.36 14.85 8.33
CA LEU A 37 22.65 13.72 8.94
C LEU A 37 21.17 14.07 9.21
N ASN A 38 20.90 15.25 9.78
CA ASN A 38 19.56 15.71 10.08
C ASN A 38 18.72 15.89 8.79
N ALA A 39 19.30 16.49 7.75
CA ALA A 39 18.65 16.65 6.46
C ALA A 39 18.37 15.30 5.76
N ALA A 40 19.25 14.31 5.93
CA ALA A 40 19.00 12.95 5.43
C ALA A 40 17.86 12.25 6.19
N HIS A 41 17.86 12.38 7.52
CA HIS A 41 16.80 11.84 8.36
C HIS A 41 15.42 12.45 8.03
N GLU A 42 15.35 13.78 7.88
CA GLU A 42 14.11 14.46 7.54
C GLU A 42 13.58 14.06 6.16
N ARG A 43 14.47 13.93 5.16
CA ARG A 43 14.11 13.39 3.84
C ARG A 43 13.58 11.96 3.92
N CYS A 44 14.22 11.10 4.72
CA CYS A 44 13.76 9.73 4.93
C CYS A 44 12.35 9.71 5.54
N LEU A 45 12.10 10.48 6.60
CA LEU A 45 10.78 10.56 7.22
C LEU A 45 9.71 11.10 6.26
N GLN A 46 10.01 12.14 5.48
CA GLN A 46 9.08 12.68 4.47
C GLN A 46 8.77 11.64 3.38
N ALA A 47 9.78 10.90 2.94
CA ALA A 47 9.62 9.81 1.97
C ALA A 47 8.74 8.69 2.54
N LEU A 48 9.01 8.22 3.76
CA LEU A 48 8.19 7.20 4.43
C LEU A 48 6.76 7.66 4.65
N HIS A 49 6.57 8.89 5.11
CA HIS A 49 5.24 9.45 5.36
C HIS A 49 4.40 9.44 4.08
N SER A 50 4.96 9.91 2.96
CA SER A 50 4.25 9.93 1.68
C SER A 50 4.06 8.55 1.04
N GLN A 51 5.12 7.73 0.96
CA GLN A 51 5.13 6.46 0.23
C GLN A 51 4.40 5.33 0.95
N CYS A 52 4.30 5.37 2.29
CA CYS A 52 3.48 4.46 3.08
C CYS A 52 2.00 4.87 3.17
N PHE A 53 1.60 5.96 2.49
CA PHE A 53 0.23 6.47 2.51
C PHE A 53 -0.30 6.80 3.92
N LEU A 54 0.58 7.25 4.82
CA LEU A 54 0.21 7.64 6.19
C LEU A 54 -0.68 8.89 6.28
N PRO A 55 -0.52 9.93 5.42
CA PRO A 55 -1.39 11.09 5.48
C PRO A 55 -2.87 10.72 5.40
N PRO A 56 -3.74 11.42 6.14
CA PRO A 56 -5.17 11.26 5.98
C PRO A 56 -5.56 11.61 4.54
N GLY A 57 -6.24 10.69 3.87
CA GLY A 57 -6.57 10.83 2.47
C GLY A 57 -7.25 9.59 1.90
N SER A 58 -7.62 9.68 0.62
CA SER A 58 -8.38 8.64 -0.09
C SER A 58 -7.73 7.27 -0.05
N VAL A 59 -6.40 7.19 -0.19
CA VAL A 59 -5.66 5.91 -0.17
C VAL A 59 -5.69 5.27 1.21
N SER A 60 -5.33 6.02 2.25
CA SER A 60 -5.33 5.53 3.63
C SER A 60 -6.72 5.02 4.04
N THR A 61 -7.77 5.78 3.73
CA THR A 61 -9.15 5.37 4.02
C THR A 61 -9.55 4.10 3.27
N ALA A 62 -9.21 3.99 1.98
CA ALA A 62 -9.51 2.80 1.19
C ALA A 62 -8.76 1.56 1.73
N LEU A 63 -7.49 1.71 2.11
CA LEU A 63 -6.70 0.65 2.73
C LEU A 63 -7.31 0.18 4.05
N HIS A 64 -7.70 1.10 4.92
CA HIS A 64 -8.37 0.76 6.18
C HIS A 64 -9.67 -0.01 5.94
N GLN A 65 -10.49 0.44 4.98
CA GLN A 65 -11.74 -0.23 4.63
C GLN A 65 -11.49 -1.64 4.08
N ILE A 66 -10.50 -1.82 3.21
CA ILE A 66 -10.10 -3.14 2.69
C ILE A 66 -9.70 -4.09 3.82
N LEU A 67 -8.84 -3.62 4.74
CA LEU A 67 -8.38 -4.43 5.87
C LEU A 67 -9.53 -4.79 6.81
N GLN A 68 -10.44 -3.85 7.08
CA GLN A 68 -11.63 -4.09 7.90
C GLN A 68 -12.54 -5.15 7.28
N VAL A 69 -12.78 -5.08 5.97
CA VAL A 69 -13.58 -6.09 5.24
C VAL A 69 -12.89 -7.47 5.24
N CYS A 70 -11.56 -7.51 5.18
CA CYS A 70 -10.81 -8.77 5.33
C CYS A 70 -10.96 -9.36 6.74
N LEU A 71 -10.93 -8.52 7.78
CA LEU A 71 -11.15 -8.97 9.16
C LEU A 71 -12.58 -9.45 9.39
N GLU A 72 -13.58 -8.76 8.84
CA GLU A 72 -14.97 -9.19 8.88
C GLU A 72 -15.14 -10.56 8.22
N LEU A 73 -14.48 -10.80 7.08
CA LEU A 73 -14.44 -12.12 6.46
C LEU A 73 -13.87 -13.18 7.39
N CYS A 74 -12.71 -12.93 8.03
CA CYS A 74 -12.10 -13.88 8.97
C CYS A 74 -13.05 -14.21 10.14
N TYR A 75 -13.76 -13.22 10.67
CA TYR A 75 -14.74 -13.41 11.73
C TYR A 75 -15.92 -14.28 11.25
N MET A 76 -16.49 -13.99 10.08
CA MET A 76 -17.59 -14.79 9.52
C MET A 76 -17.20 -16.25 9.25
N LEU A 77 -15.96 -16.48 8.77
CA LEU A 77 -15.44 -17.83 8.55
C LEU A 77 -15.30 -18.61 9.85
N THR A 78 -14.92 -17.94 10.94
CA THR A 78 -14.80 -18.56 12.27
C THR A 78 -16.17 -18.97 12.82
N GLU A 79 -17.18 -18.13 12.59
CA GLU A 79 -18.57 -18.37 13.03
C GLU A 79 -19.39 -19.25 12.06
N ALA A 80 -18.79 -19.70 10.94
CA ALA A 80 -19.44 -20.46 9.87
C ALA A 80 -20.74 -19.82 9.31
N ARG A 81 -20.78 -18.48 9.23
CA ARG A 81 -21.92 -17.72 8.71
C ARG A 81 -21.70 -17.37 7.24
N PHE A 82 -22.44 -18.04 6.36
CA PHE A 82 -22.28 -17.92 4.90
C PHE A 82 -23.54 -17.36 4.22
N ASP A 83 -24.16 -16.38 4.86
CA ASP A 83 -25.43 -15.80 4.40
C ASP A 83 -25.20 -14.61 3.45
N GLU A 84 -26.23 -13.81 3.18
CA GLU A 84 -26.17 -12.61 2.33
C GLU A 84 -25.00 -11.65 2.70
N GLN A 85 -24.57 -11.66 3.96
CA GLN A 85 -23.46 -10.88 4.48
C GLN A 85 -22.12 -11.22 3.81
N PHE A 86 -21.88 -12.49 3.46
CA PHE A 86 -20.69 -12.88 2.70
C PHE A 86 -20.65 -12.21 1.32
N THR A 87 -21.81 -12.15 0.66
CA THR A 87 -21.92 -11.51 -0.66
C THR A 87 -21.71 -9.99 -0.55
N ALA A 88 -22.21 -9.36 0.53
CA ALA A 88 -21.99 -7.94 0.79
C ALA A 88 -20.49 -7.63 1.00
N VAL A 89 -19.81 -8.41 1.83
CA VAL A 89 -18.36 -8.30 2.10
C VAL A 89 -17.55 -8.49 0.82
N SER A 90 -17.90 -9.48 -0.01
CA SER A 90 -17.21 -9.69 -1.28
C SER A 90 -17.40 -8.51 -2.25
N ARG A 91 -18.60 -7.92 -2.34
CA ARG A 91 -18.84 -6.75 -3.20
C ARG A 91 -18.08 -5.53 -2.71
N GLU A 92 -18.08 -5.30 -1.41
CA GLU A 92 -17.37 -4.15 -0.82
C GLU A 92 -15.87 -4.26 -1.03
N PHE A 93 -15.29 -5.45 -0.85
CA PHE A 93 -13.88 -5.69 -1.15
C PHE A 93 -13.53 -5.37 -2.61
N THR A 94 -14.34 -5.85 -3.56
CA THR A 94 -14.13 -5.56 -4.99
C THR A 94 -14.24 -4.07 -5.27
N ARG A 95 -15.26 -3.39 -4.72
CA ARG A 95 -15.44 -1.95 -4.90
C ARG A 95 -14.22 -1.15 -4.41
N GLN A 96 -13.73 -1.47 -3.21
CA GLN A 96 -12.62 -0.75 -2.59
C GLN A 96 -11.29 -1.04 -3.27
N SER A 97 -11.03 -2.30 -3.63
CA SER A 97 -9.80 -2.67 -4.32
C SER A 97 -9.71 -2.06 -5.72
N THR A 98 -10.82 -2.01 -6.46
CA THR A 98 -10.88 -1.30 -7.76
C THR A 98 -10.69 0.21 -7.58
N TYR A 99 -11.34 0.81 -6.57
CA TYR A 99 -11.15 2.24 -6.27
C TYR A 99 -9.69 2.55 -5.93
N LEU A 100 -9.08 1.77 -5.04
CA LEU A 100 -7.68 1.90 -4.66
C LEU A 100 -6.77 1.80 -5.89
N PHE A 101 -7.00 0.79 -6.74
CA PHE A 101 -6.21 0.59 -7.94
C PHE A 101 -6.32 1.77 -8.91
N ALA A 102 -7.53 2.26 -9.17
CA ALA A 102 -7.75 3.42 -10.04
C ALA A 102 -7.10 4.69 -9.48
N TYR A 103 -7.21 4.91 -8.16
CA TYR A 103 -6.62 6.06 -7.51
C TYR A 103 -5.09 6.01 -7.54
N LEU A 104 -4.49 4.88 -7.17
CA LEU A 104 -3.03 4.70 -7.23
C LEU A 104 -2.51 4.83 -8.68
N SER A 105 -3.26 4.33 -9.67
CA SER A 105 -2.94 4.49 -11.09
C SER A 105 -2.98 5.96 -11.54
N SER A 106 -3.88 6.77 -10.99
CA SER A 106 -3.93 8.21 -11.25
C SER A 106 -2.76 8.98 -10.62
N MET A 107 -2.18 8.43 -9.55
CA MET A 107 -1.02 9.00 -8.86
C MET A 107 0.31 8.58 -9.51
N THR A 108 0.34 7.50 -10.28
CA THR A 108 1.54 7.08 -11.00
C THR A 108 1.83 7.99 -12.18
N SER A 109 2.69 8.98 -11.95
CA SER A 109 3.47 9.61 -13.00
C SER A 109 4.82 8.88 -13.12
N PRO A 110 5.29 8.54 -14.34
CA PRO A 110 6.58 7.86 -14.56
C PRO A 110 7.80 8.53 -13.91
N GLN A 111 7.67 9.81 -13.55
CA GLN A 111 8.72 10.65 -12.97
C GLN A 111 8.67 10.71 -11.43
N VAL A 112 7.56 10.31 -10.79
CA VAL A 112 7.28 10.66 -9.38
C VAL A 112 7.37 9.46 -8.42
N SER A 113 7.09 8.24 -8.88
CA SER A 113 7.04 7.08 -7.97
C SER A 113 7.31 5.73 -8.67
N PRO A 114 8.57 5.40 -9.00
CA PRO A 114 8.92 4.16 -9.68
C PRO A 114 8.48 2.90 -8.89
N HIS A 115 8.54 2.94 -7.56
CA HIS A 115 8.11 1.83 -6.68
C HIS A 115 6.59 1.63 -6.71
N LEU A 116 5.81 2.71 -6.83
CA LEU A 116 4.36 2.62 -6.95
C LEU A 116 3.95 1.96 -8.28
N GLY A 117 4.67 2.28 -9.36
CA GLY A 117 4.47 1.61 -10.65
C GLY A 117 4.71 0.09 -10.57
N GLN A 118 5.74 -0.35 -9.83
CA GLN A 118 5.99 -1.77 -9.60
C GLN A 118 4.87 -2.43 -8.78
N LEU A 119 4.38 -1.77 -7.72
CA LEU A 119 3.21 -2.27 -6.97
C LEU A 119 2.00 -2.43 -7.88
N LEU A 120 1.67 -1.42 -8.70
CA LEU A 120 0.54 -1.51 -9.63
C LEU A 120 0.69 -2.64 -10.64
N LEU A 121 1.90 -2.86 -11.15
CA LEU A 121 2.18 -4.00 -12.04
C LEU A 121 1.97 -5.32 -11.33
N ARG A 122 2.44 -5.47 -10.08
CA ARG A 122 2.23 -6.69 -9.28
C ARG A 122 0.75 -6.92 -8.97
N LEU A 123 0.02 -5.86 -8.61
CA LEU A 123 -1.43 -5.92 -8.38
C LEU A 123 -2.23 -6.25 -9.64
N ASN A 124 -1.75 -5.81 -10.81
CA ASN A 124 -2.39 -6.07 -12.11
C ASN A 124 -1.79 -7.29 -12.86
N PHE A 125 -0.83 -8.00 -12.27
CA PHE A 125 -0.10 -9.10 -12.95
C PHE A 125 -1.04 -10.23 -13.42
N ASN A 126 -2.24 -10.33 -12.85
CA ASN A 126 -3.26 -11.31 -13.22
C ASN A 126 -4.50 -10.72 -13.94
N GLN A 127 -4.47 -9.47 -14.43
CA GLN A 127 -5.65 -8.78 -15.02
C GLN A 127 -6.87 -8.71 -14.08
N PHE A 128 -6.66 -8.85 -12.77
CA PHE A 128 -7.71 -9.01 -11.76
C PHE A 128 -8.70 -7.84 -11.73
N PHE A 129 -8.25 -6.65 -12.16
CA PHE A 129 -9.06 -5.43 -12.20
C PHE A 129 -9.53 -5.04 -13.61
N VAL A 130 -9.02 -5.68 -14.67
CA VAL A 130 -9.38 -5.37 -16.07
C VAL A 130 -10.57 -6.20 -16.55
N GLN A 131 -10.85 -7.37 -15.95
CA GLN A 131 -12.03 -8.18 -16.30
C GLN A 131 -13.38 -7.62 -15.81
N GLY A 132 -13.39 -6.48 -15.10
CA GLY A 132 -14.59 -5.87 -14.54
C GLY A 132 -15.04 -4.55 -15.17
N LEU A 133 -14.46 -4.16 -16.31
CA LEU A 133 -14.89 -3.03 -17.14
C LEU A 133 -15.70 -3.51 -18.34
#